data_AF-A0A7V4H1T5-F1
#
_entry.id   AF-A0A7V4H1T5-F1
#
_cell.length_a   1.000
_cell.length_b   1.000
_cell.length_c   1.000
_cell.angle_alpha   90.00
_cell.angle_beta   90.00
_cell.angle_gamma   90.00
#
_symmetry.space_group_name_H-M   'P 1'
#
loop_
_entity.id
_entity.type
_entity.pdbx_description
1 polymer ?
#
loop_
_entity_poly.entity_id
_entity_poly.type
_entity_poly.pdbx_seq_one_letter_code
_entity_poly.pdbx_strand_id
1 'polypeptide(L)'
;MAGVNTLEFHLTNTDPVTGYTGLRVDNLRVGALPLEIAPVLSVQRSGSNIILAWPATATGYKLFGSPVLGAGAAWTEVPVAPTSSGDRLTVTIAPTGNQQFYRLQK
;
A
#
# COMPACT_ATOMS: atom_id res chain seq x y z
N MET A 1 16.30 1.01 -1.75
CA MET A 1 17.58 0.27 -1.67
C MET A 1 17.48 -0.66 -0.48
N ALA A 2 17.69 -1.97 -0.68
CA ALA A 2 17.65 -2.92 0.43
C ALA A 2 18.90 -2.72 1.29
N GLY A 3 18.71 -2.52 2.59
CA GLY A 3 19.79 -2.43 3.58
C GLY A 3 19.99 -3.77 4.30
N VAL A 4 21.20 -3.99 4.80
CA VAL A 4 21.50 -5.13 5.67
C VAL A 4 20.97 -4.81 7.07
N ASN A 5 20.14 -5.70 7.63
CA ASN A 5 19.79 -5.66 9.04
C ASN A 5 20.70 -6.66 9.77
N THR A 6 21.67 -6.15 10.52
CA THR A 6 22.62 -6.98 11.27
C THR A 6 22.14 -7.11 12.70
N LEU A 7 21.89 -8.34 13.16
CA LEU A 7 21.75 -8.65 14.58
C LEU A 7 23.05 -9.31 15.03
N GLU A 8 23.79 -8.64 15.92
CA GLU A 8 25.04 -9.14 16.48
C GLU A 8 24.83 -9.59 17.92
N PHE A 9 25.34 -10.78 18.24
CA PHE A 9 25.30 -11.32 19.59
C PHE A 9 26.72 -11.59 20.06
N HIS A 10 27.14 -10.93 21.13
CA HIS A 10 28.38 -11.21 21.83
C HIS A 10 28.07 -12.07 23.06
N LEU A 11 28.64 -13.26 23.10
CA LEU A 11 28.46 -14.24 24.18
C LEU A 11 29.84 -14.54 24.77
N THR A 12 30.01 -14.35 26.06
CA THR A 12 31.23 -14.73 26.78
C THR A 12 30.84 -15.67 27.91
N ASN A 13 31.29 -16.93 27.83
CA ASN A 13 31.16 -17.86 28.92
C ASN A 13 32.46 -17.86 29.73
N THR A 14 32.37 -17.58 31.02
CA THR A 14 33.53 -17.53 31.91
C THR A 14 33.44 -18.53 33.07
N ASP A 15 32.46 -19.46 33.04
CA ASP A 15 32.30 -20.45 34.12
C ASP A 15 33.24 -21.67 33.94
N PRO A 16 34.13 -21.97 34.90
CA PRO A 16 34.99 -23.14 34.86
C PRO A 16 34.37 -24.43 35.45
N VAL A 17 33.12 -24.43 35.95
CA VAL A 17 32.63 -25.54 36.81
C VAL A 17 31.37 -26.28 36.32
N THR A 18 30.32 -25.63 35.79
CA THR A 18 28.99 -26.28 35.67
C THR A 18 28.43 -26.56 34.27
N GLY A 19 29.16 -26.23 33.20
CA GLY A 19 28.92 -26.79 31.85
C GLY A 19 27.64 -26.36 31.12
N TYR A 20 26.79 -25.50 31.68
CA TYR A 20 25.70 -24.90 30.90
C TYR A 20 26.25 -23.80 29.98
N THR A 21 26.74 -24.23 28.82
CA THR A 21 27.06 -23.33 27.71
C THR A 21 25.86 -23.26 26.79
N GLY A 22 25.23 -22.10 26.63
CA GLY A 22 24.27 -21.98 25.54
C GLY A 22 23.45 -20.70 25.52
N LEU A 23 23.38 -20.12 24.31
CA LEU A 23 22.27 -19.28 23.90
C LEU A 23 21.17 -20.23 23.37
N ARG A 24 19.97 -20.22 23.97
CA ARG A 24 18.79 -20.84 23.34
C ARG A 24 17.94 -19.74 22.74
N VAL A 25 17.70 -19.85 21.43
CA VAL A 25 16.81 -18.94 20.71
C VAL A 25 15.64 -19.75 20.19
N ASP A 26 14.54 -19.69 20.93
CA ASP A 26 13.27 -20.24 20.49
C ASP A 26 12.45 -19.15 19.80
N ASN A 27 11.79 -19.50 18.70
CA ASN A 27 10.87 -18.63 17.98
C ASN A 27 11.44 -17.33 17.39
N LEU A 28 12.71 -17.27 16.97
CA LEU A 28 13.18 -16.12 16.17
C LEU A 28 12.41 -16.06 14.84
N ARG A 29 11.81 -14.90 14.57
CA ARG A 29 11.12 -14.58 13.32
C ARG A 29 11.74 -13.31 12.76
N VAL A 30 12.21 -13.36 11.53
CA VAL A 30 12.57 -12.17 10.75
C VAL A 30 11.57 -12.08 9.61
N GLY A 31 10.75 -11.04 9.64
CA GLY A 31 9.80 -10.73 8.57
C GLY A 31 10.11 -9.36 8.02
N ALA A 32 10.22 -9.24 6.70
CA ALA A 32 10.00 -7.96 6.06
C ALA A 32 8.49 -7.70 6.10
N LEU A 33 8.06 -6.56 6.63
CA LEU A 33 6.74 -6.06 6.24
C LEU A 33 6.82 -5.86 4.72
N PRO A 34 5.91 -6.46 3.92
CA PRO A 34 5.92 -6.20 2.50
C PRO A 34 5.83 -4.69 2.30
N LEU A 35 6.72 -4.14 1.46
CA LEU A 35 6.63 -2.74 1.10
C LEU A 35 5.32 -2.58 0.34
N GLU A 36 4.29 -2.06 1.01
CA GLU A 36 3.02 -1.79 0.37
C GLU A 36 3.18 -0.53 -0.48
N ILE A 37 3.62 -0.72 -1.72
CA ILE A 37 3.74 0.37 -2.68
C ILE A 37 2.32 0.72 -3.11
N ALA A 38 1.81 1.83 -2.59
CA ALA A 38 0.52 2.35 -3.01
C ALA A 38 0.53 2.59 -4.54
N PRO A 39 -0.49 2.10 -5.27
CA PRO A 39 -0.56 2.28 -6.72
C PRO A 39 -0.70 3.75 -7.09
N VAL A 40 -0.09 4.14 -8.21
CA VAL A 40 -0.23 5.50 -8.75
C VAL A 40 -1.60 5.64 -9.41
N LEU A 41 -2.38 6.62 -8.94
CA LEU A 41 -3.60 7.06 -9.60
C LEU A 41 -3.26 8.21 -10.57
N SER A 42 -3.50 8.00 -11.86
CA SER A 42 -3.36 9.02 -12.89
C SER A 42 -4.72 9.62 -13.23
N VAL A 43 -4.73 10.92 -13.54
CA VAL A 43 -5.94 11.67 -13.91
C VAL A 43 -5.71 12.39 -15.23
N GLN A 44 -6.65 12.27 -16.15
CA GLN A 44 -6.63 12.97 -17.43
C GLN A 44 -8.03 13.51 -17.75
N ARG A 45 -8.11 14.75 -18.22
CA ARG A 45 -9.38 15.30 -18.73
C ARG A 45 -9.61 14.88 -20.18
N SER A 46 -10.83 14.47 -20.51
CA SER A 46 -11.26 14.14 -21.87
C SER A 46 -12.62 14.77 -22.15
N GLY A 47 -12.63 15.92 -22.84
CA GLY A 47 -13.83 16.74 -23.02
C GLY A 47 -14.41 17.22 -21.69
N SER A 48 -15.68 16.88 -21.43
CA SER A 48 -16.38 17.13 -20.17
C SER A 48 -16.10 16.06 -19.11
N ASN A 49 -15.44 14.96 -19.46
CA ASN A 49 -15.20 13.83 -18.57
C ASN A 49 -13.77 13.84 -17.99
N ILE A 50 -13.59 13.07 -16.93
CA ILE A 50 -12.31 12.76 -16.32
C ILE A 50 -12.08 11.25 -16.45
N ILE A 51 -10.89 10.89 -16.90
CA ILE A 51 -10.39 9.53 -16.97
C ILE A 51 -9.42 9.34 -15.81
N LEU A 52 -9.75 8.42 -14.91
CA LEU A 52 -8.92 7.99 -13.80
C LEU A 52 -8.36 6.62 -14.12
N ALA A 53 -7.04 6.45 -13.99
CA ALA A 53 -6.37 5.23 -14.41
C ALA A 53 -5.33 4.78 -13.40
N TRP A 54 -5.23 3.48 -13.14
CA TRP A 54 -4.22 2.90 -12.25
C TRP A 54 -3.73 1.55 -12.77
N PRO A 55 -2.57 1.04 -12.30
CA PRO A 55 -2.04 -0.24 -12.76
C PRO A 55 -3.02 -1.40 -12.50
N ALA A 56 -3.22 -2.29 -13.47
CA ALA A 56 -4.02 -3.51 -13.31
C ALA A 56 -3.40 -4.49 -12.30
N THR A 57 -2.10 -4.35 -12.03
CA THR A 57 -1.38 -5.08 -10.98
C THR A 57 -1.78 -4.67 -9.56
N ALA A 58 -2.49 -3.55 -9.38
CA ALA A 58 -2.99 -3.06 -8.10
C ALA A 58 -4.24 -3.84 -7.64
N THR A 59 -4.08 -5.15 -7.44
CA THR A 59 -5.20 -6.04 -7.09
C THR A 59 -5.81 -5.68 -5.74
N GLY A 60 -7.15 -5.72 -5.66
CA GLY A 60 -7.92 -5.36 -4.46
C GLY A 60 -8.15 -3.86 -4.28
N TYR A 61 -7.43 -2.98 -5.00
CA TYR A 61 -7.71 -1.55 -4.95
C TYR A 61 -8.95 -1.19 -5.75
N LYS A 62 -9.76 -0.29 -5.18
CA LYS A 62 -10.94 0.31 -5.79
C LYS A 62 -10.85 1.83 -5.73
N LEU A 63 -11.61 2.48 -6.61
CA LEU A 63 -11.68 3.94 -6.67
C LEU A 63 -12.71 4.45 -5.67
N PHE A 64 -12.31 5.41 -4.83
CA PHE A 64 -13.18 6.11 -3.89
C PHE A 64 -13.19 7.61 -4.19
N GLY A 65 -14.34 8.24 -3.94
CA GLY A 65 -14.55 9.66 -4.10
C GLY A 65 -14.98 10.35 -2.80
N SER A 66 -14.64 11.63 -2.64
CA SER A 66 -15.14 12.47 -1.55
C SER A 66 -15.23 13.94 -1.99
N PRO A 67 -16.26 14.71 -1.58
CA PRO A 67 -16.41 16.11 -1.99
C PRO A 67 -15.49 17.06 -1.21
N VAL A 68 -14.85 16.58 -0.14
CA VAL A 68 -13.98 17.37 0.75
C VAL A 68 -12.71 16.58 1.11
N LEU A 69 -11.70 17.28 1.64
CA LEU A 69 -10.49 16.67 2.21
C LEU A 69 -10.45 16.85 3.74
N GLY A 70 -9.59 16.08 4.40
CA GLY A 70 -9.32 16.20 5.84
C GLY A 70 -10.23 15.33 6.71
N ALA A 71 -10.32 15.66 8.00
CA ALA A 71 -10.99 14.85 9.01
C ALA A 71 -12.50 14.64 8.77
N GLY A 72 -13.14 15.51 7.99
CA GLY A 72 -14.55 15.39 7.60
C GLY A 72 -14.80 14.63 6.30
N ALA A 73 -13.77 14.09 5.65
CA ALA A 73 -13.91 13.42 4.36
C ALA A 73 -14.53 12.03 4.52
N ALA A 74 -15.79 11.88 4.12
CA ALA A 74 -16.42 10.58 3.89
C ALA A 74 -16.04 10.10 2.48
N TRP A 75 -15.31 8.98 2.40
CA TRP A 75 -14.89 8.37 1.14
C TRP A 75 -15.84 7.23 0.78
N THR A 76 -16.51 7.35 -0.36
CA THR A 76 -17.44 6.34 -0.87
C THR A 76 -16.91 5.72 -2.15
N GLU A 77 -17.14 4.42 -2.34
CA GLU A 77 -16.75 3.72 -3.57
C GLU A 77 -17.45 4.37 -4.76
N VAL A 78 -16.68 4.67 -5.82
CA VAL A 78 -17.23 5.20 -7.07
C VAL A 78 -17.97 4.07 -7.78
N PRO A 79 -19.29 4.18 -8.04
CA PRO A 79 -20.12 3.09 -8.55
C PRO A 79 -19.98 2.93 -10.08
N VAL A 80 -18.74 2.94 -10.57
CA VAL A 80 -18.41 2.76 -11.99
C VAL A 80 -17.41 1.62 -12.09
N ALA A 81 -17.80 0.56 -12.80
CA ALA A 81 -16.92 -0.58 -13.02
C ALA A 81 -15.70 -0.15 -13.84
N PRO A 82 -14.47 -0.44 -13.39
CA PRO A 82 -13.27 -0.15 -14.16
C PRO A 82 -13.22 -1.03 -15.41
N THR A 83 -12.83 -0.44 -16.53
CA THR A 83 -12.52 -1.15 -17.77
C THR A 83 -11.02 -1.40 -17.87
N SER A 84 -10.63 -2.58 -18.34
CA SER A 84 -9.22 -2.90 -18.57
C SER A 84 -8.77 -2.40 -19.94
N SER A 85 -7.61 -1.76 -19.99
CA SER A 85 -6.90 -1.40 -21.22
C SER A 85 -5.42 -1.68 -21.04
N GLY A 86 -4.97 -2.82 -21.57
CA GLY A 86 -3.58 -3.29 -21.40
C GLY A 86 -3.22 -3.52 -19.93
N ASP A 87 -2.21 -2.79 -19.45
CA ASP A 87 -1.67 -2.86 -18.09
C ASP A 87 -2.38 -1.92 -17.10
N ARG A 88 -3.47 -1.26 -17.51
CA ARG A 88 -4.22 -0.31 -16.68
C ARG A 88 -5.69 -0.67 -16.54
N LEU A 89 -6.23 -0.31 -15.38
CA LEU A 89 -7.66 -0.16 -15.14
C LEU A 89 -8.03 1.31 -15.27
N THR A 90 -9.14 1.57 -15.96
CA THR A 90 -9.63 2.92 -16.24
C THR A 90 -11.08 3.07 -15.81
N VAL A 91 -11.39 4.21 -15.20
CA VAL A 91 -12.75 4.66 -14.93
C VAL A 91 -12.93 6.03 -15.56
N THR A 92 -13.97 6.18 -16.37
CA THR A 92 -14.38 7.46 -16.94
C THR A 92 -15.58 7.96 -16.16
N ILE A 93 -15.48 9.17 -15.63
CA ILE A 93 -16.55 9.82 -14.89
C ILE A 93 -16.86 11.20 -15.46
N ALA A 94 -18.13 11.56 -15.39
CA ALA A 94 -18.54 12.95 -15.51
C ALA A 94 -18.42 13.58 -14.11
N PRO A 95 -17.54 14.58 -13.90
CA PRO A 95 -17.46 15.26 -12.61
C PRO A 95 -18.79 15.94 -12.30
N THR A 96 -19.30 15.70 -11.09
CA THR A 96 -20.52 16.32 -10.57
C THR A 96 -20.18 17.31 -9.46
N GLY A 97 -20.93 18.41 -9.38
CA GLY A 97 -20.70 19.47 -8.40
C GLY A 97 -19.46 20.32 -8.68
N ASN A 98 -19.05 21.11 -7.69
CA ASN A 98 -17.98 22.10 -7.83
C ASN A 98 -16.58 21.51 -7.61
N GLN A 99 -16.47 20.42 -6.86
CA GLN A 99 -15.21 19.77 -6.51
C GLN A 99 -15.46 18.31 -6.11
N GLN A 100 -14.52 17.43 -6.48
CA GLN A 100 -14.47 16.05 -6.05
C GLN A 100 -13.01 15.60 -5.96
N PHE A 101 -12.69 14.80 -4.94
CA PHE A 101 -11.39 14.20 -4.72
C PHE A 101 -11.46 12.69 -4.94
N TYR A 102 -10.38 12.10 -5.42
CA TYR A 102 -10.32 10.67 -5.73
C TYR A 102 -9.08 10.04 -5.11
N ARG A 103 -9.24 8.80 -4.63
CA ARG A 103 -8.14 7.97 -4.13
C ARG A 103 -8.37 6.51 -4.48
N LEU A 104 -7.29 5.75 -4.48
CA LEU A 104 -7.36 4.29 -4.46
C LEU A 104 -7.33 3.81 -3.01
N GLN A 105 -8.18 2.84 -2.70
CA GLN A 105 -8.24 2.21 -1.38
C GLN A 105 -8.48 0.71 -1.56
N LYS A 106 -7.89 -0.09 -0.66
CA LYS A 106 -8.02 -1.54 -0.60
C LYS A 106 -8.97 -1.94 0.53
#